data_AF-A0A4V6KP58-F1
#
_entry.id   AF-A0A4V6KP58-F1
#
_cell.length_a   1.000
_cell.length_b   1.000
_cell.length_c   1.000
_cell.angle_alpha   90.00
_cell.angle_beta   90.00
_cell.angle_gamma   90.00
#
_symmetry.space_group_name_H-M   'P 1'
#
loop_
_entity.id
_entity.type
_entity.pdbx_description
1 polymer ?
#
loop_
_entity_poly.entity_id
_entity_poly.type
_entity_poly.pdbx_seq_one_letter_code
_entity_poly.pdbx_strand_id
1 'polypeptide(L)' 'MLEHRFTDRIVTLNFYLVEDWKGEPYGREGQPMRWVKQADLREEEFPEANVSIIRLLVAQASAA' A
#
# COMPACT_ATOMS: atom_id res chain seq x y z
N MET A 1 3.69 8.12 9.12
CA MET A 1 3.34 9.30 8.31
C MET A 1 4.49 9.55 7.35
N LEU A 2 4.20 9.71 6.07
CA LEU A 2 5.18 9.99 5.02
C LEU A 2 4.72 11.23 4.26
N GLU A 3 5.59 12.24 4.15
CA GLU A 3 5.33 13.39 3.27
C GLU A 3 5.97 13.14 1.91
N HIS A 4 5.20 13.34 0.85
CA HIS A 4 5.69 13.32 -0.52
C HIS A 4 5.38 14.65 -1.21
N ARG A 5 6.38 15.24 -1.85
CA ARG A 5 6.29 16.54 -2.52
C ARG A 5 6.29 16.32 -4.02
N PHE A 6 5.12 16.50 -4.63
CA PHE A 6 5.00 16.64 -6.07
C PHE A 6 5.31 18.07 -6.47
N THR A 7 5.49 18.30 -7.77
CA THR A 7 5.78 19.63 -8.32
C THR A 7 4.66 20.65 -8.02
N ASP A 8 3.41 20.21 -7.91
CA ASP A 8 2.23 21.06 -7.76
C ASP A 8 1.55 20.97 -6.37
N ARG A 9 1.92 19.98 -5.55
CA ARG A 9 1.25 19.73 -4.25
C ARG A 9 2.13 18.94 -3.28
N ILE A 10 1.79 19.04 -2.00
CA ILE A 10 2.36 18.23 -0.93
C ILE A 10 1.28 17.26 -0.44
N VAL A 11 1.62 15.97 -0.36
CA VAL A 11 0.72 14.92 0.12
C VAL A 11 1.31 14.26 1.35
N THR A 12 0.51 14.17 2.40
CA THR A 12 0.82 13.39 3.60
C THR A 12 0.09 12.06 3.56
N LEU A 13 0.84 10.98 3.58
CA LEU A 13 0.33 9.61 3.62
C LEU A 13 0.40 9.07 5.06
N ASN A 14 -0.74 8.60 5.55
CA ASN A 14 -0.86 7.84 6.78
C ASN A 14 -1.22 6.41 6.42
N PHE A 15 -0.35 5.47 6.77
CA PHE A 15 -0.55 4.04 6.54
C PHE A 15 -1.05 3.40 7.83
N TYR A 16 -2.08 2.57 7.70
CA TYR A 16 -2.65 1.79 8.79
C TYR A 16 -2.51 0.32 8.43
N LEU A 17 -1.88 -0.47 9.31
CA LEU A 17 -1.90 -1.92 9.21
C LEU A 17 -3.22 -2.41 9.79
N VAL A 18 -4.04 -3.05 8.95
CA VAL A 18 -5.35 -3.58 9.34
C VAL A 18 -5.28 -5.10 9.26
N GLU A 19 -5.31 -5.74 10.42
CA GLU A 19 -5.19 -7.20 10.56
C GLU A 19 -6.53 -7.90 10.82
N ASP A 20 -7.57 -7.13 11.16
CA ASP A 20 -8.93 -7.63 11.39
C ASP A 20 -9.98 -6.64 10.86
N TRP A 21 -11.08 -7.18 10.34
CA TRP A 21 -12.18 -6.41 9.77
C TRP A 21 -13.49 -7.18 9.78
N LYS A 22 -14.61 -6.47 9.59
CA LYS A 22 -15.94 -7.07 9.48
C LYS A 22 -16.38 -7.17 8.02
N GLY A 23 -16.79 -8.36 7.60
CA GLY A 23 -17.26 -8.63 6.24
C GLY A 23 -16.11 -8.93 5.28
N GLU A 24 -16.37 -8.85 3.98
CA GLU A 24 -15.38 -9.10 2.93
C GLU A 24 -15.01 -7.79 2.23
N PRO A 25 -13.72 -7.47 1.99
CA PRO A 25 -13.32 -6.33 1.18
C PRO A 25 -13.80 -6.47 -0.27
N TYR A 26 -14.36 -5.40 -0.83
CA TYR A 26 -14.81 -5.34 -2.23
C TYR A 26 -14.67 -3.92 -2.80
N GLY A 27 -14.66 -3.82 -4.13
CA GLY A 27 -14.60 -2.55 -4.85
C GLY A 27 -15.92 -1.78 -4.77
N ARG A 28 -16.09 -0.93 -3.76
CA ARG A 28 -17.34 -0.19 -3.50
C ARG A 28 -17.74 0.78 -4.63
N GLU A 29 -16.78 1.26 -5.40
CA GLU A 29 -16.96 2.16 -6.55
C GLU A 29 -16.72 1.42 -7.88
N GLY A 30 -16.70 0.08 -7.88
CA GLY A 30 -16.41 -0.74 -9.05
C GLY A 30 -14.92 -0.86 -9.38
N GLN A 31 -14.04 -0.43 -8.47
CA GLN A 31 -12.60 -0.57 -8.64
C GLN A 31 -12.19 -2.05 -8.65
N PRO A 32 -11.33 -2.47 -9.60
CA PRO A 32 -10.80 -3.83 -9.61
C PRO A 32 -9.91 -4.04 -8.38
N MET A 33 -9.99 -5.24 -7.80
CA MET A 33 -9.14 -5.63 -6.67
C MET A 33 -8.71 -7.09 -6.77
N ARG A 34 -7.59 -7.40 -6.14
CA ARG A 34 -7.07 -8.75 -5.98
C ARG A 34 -6.32 -8.86 -4.66
N TRP A 35 -6.35 -10.03 -4.06
CA TRP A 35 -5.44 -10.36 -2.97
C TRP A 35 -4.06 -10.69 -3.52
N VAL A 36 -3.02 -10.25 -2.83
CA VAL A 36 -1.61 -10.45 -3.20
C VAL A 36 -0.85 -10.87 -1.96
N LYS A 37 0.05 -11.85 -2.07
CA LYS A 37 0.96 -12.16 -0.96
C LYS A 37 1.87 -10.97 -0.72
N GLN A 38 2.19 -10.72 0.55
CA GLN A 38 3.04 -9.59 0.93
C GLN A 38 4.41 -9.61 0.23
N ALA A 39 5.02 -10.79 0.05
CA ALA A 39 6.28 -10.96 -0.66
C ALA A 39 6.19 -10.74 -2.19
N ASP A 40 4.99 -10.80 -2.76
CA ASP A 40 4.76 -10.65 -4.21
C ASP A 40 4.39 -9.20 -4.58
N LEU A 41 4.39 -8.26 -3.62
CA LEU A 41 4.14 -6.85 -3.90
C LEU A 41 5.25 -6.27 -4.77
N ARG A 42 4.84 -5.47 -5.76
CA ARG A 42 5.71 -4.84 -6.76
C ARG A 42 5.55 -3.34 -6.70
N GLU A 43 6.63 -2.62 -6.40
CA GLU A 43 6.59 -1.17 -6.17
C GLU A 43 6.15 -0.38 -7.42
N GLU A 44 6.42 -0.90 -8.61
CA GLU A 44 6.02 -0.31 -9.89
C GLU A 44 4.51 -0.34 -10.15
N GLU A 45 3.74 -1.14 -9.40
CA GLU A 45 2.27 -1.16 -9.47
C GLU A 45 1.62 -0.07 -8.60
N PHE A 46 2.41 0.68 -7.82
CA PHE A 46 1.93 1.71 -6.90
C PHE A 46 2.44 3.10 -7.29
N PRO A 47 1.78 4.18 -6.81
CA PRO A 47 2.32 5.53 -6.95
C PRO A 47 3.72 5.65 -6.32
N GLU A 48 4.55 6.55 -6.86
CA GLU A 48 5.92 6.79 -6.39
C GLU A 48 5.99 7.03 -4.87
N ALA A 49 5.01 7.75 -4.32
CA ALA A 49 4.90 8.05 -2.90
C ALA A 49 4.76 6.79 -2.01
N ASN A 50 4.37 5.65 -2.56
CA ASN A 50 4.17 4.40 -1.83
C ASN A 50 5.39 3.46 -1.89
N VAL A 51 6.39 3.72 -2.75
CA VAL A 51 7.54 2.82 -2.97
C VAL A 51 8.23 2.44 -1.66
N SER A 52 8.44 3.41 -0.76
CA SER A 52 9.13 3.18 0.51
C SER A 52 8.40 2.19 1.43
N ILE A 53 7.07 2.29 1.54
CA ILE A 53 6.28 1.36 2.37
C ILE A 53 6.17 -0.01 1.72
N ILE A 54 6.08 -0.10 0.38
CA ILE A 54 6.04 -1.38 -0.32
C ILE A 54 7.34 -2.16 -0.09
N ARG A 55 8.50 -1.51 -0.23
CA ARG A 55 9.80 -2.14 0.07
C ARG A 55 9.88 -2.64 1.52
N LEU A 56 9.38 -1.86 2.47
CA LEU A 56 9.34 -2.25 3.88
C LEU A 56 8.48 -3.50 4.08
N LEU A 57 7.28 -3.54 3.48
CA LEU A 57 6.38 -4.69 3.58
C LEU A 57 6.99 -5.95 2.96
N VAL A 58 7.63 -5.85 1.79
CA VAL A 58 8.29 -7.01 1.15
C VAL A 58 9.46 -7.53 2.01
N ALA A 59 10.27 -6.62 2.55
CA ALA A 59 11.37 -7.00 3.44
C ALA A 59 10.87 -7.68 4.73
N GLN A 60 9.78 -7.19 5.32
CA GLN A 60 9.14 -7.79 6.49
C GLN A 60 8.65 -9.22 6.21
N ALA A 61 8.04 -9.47 5.04
CA ALA A 61 7.56 -10.80 4.67
C ALA A 61 8.69 -11.82 4.49
N SER A 62 9.90 -11.37 4.16
CA SER A 62 11.07 -12.23 3.99
C SER A 62 11.78 -12.56 5.31
N ALA A 63 11.44 -11.84 6.39
CA ALA A 63 12.01 -12.02 7.72
C ALA A 63 11.14 -12.90 8.65
N ALA A 64 9.94 -13.27 8.22
CA ALA A 64 8.98 -14.11 8.93
C ALA A 64 9.03 -15.56 8.42
#